data_AF-A0A839I1X0-F1
#
_entry.id   AF-A0A839I1X0-F1
#
_cell.length_a   1.000
_cell.length_b   1.000
_cell.length_c   1.000
_cell.angle_alpha   90.00
_cell.angle_beta   90.00
_cell.angle_gamma   90.00
#
_symmetry.space_group_name_H-M   'P 1'
#
loop_
_entity.id
_entity.type
_entity.pdbx_description
1 polymer ?
#
loop_
_entity_poly.entity_id
_entity_poly.type
_entity_poly.pdbx_seq_one_letter_code
_entity_poly.pdbx_strand_id
1 'polypeptide(L)' 'MKNTPLHSINMDFSHSSEAQALLDIVSARICPKPEAEDYLNKVEEQLTEAIELIQSMEE' A
#
# COMPACT_ATOMS: atom_id res chain seq x y z
N MET A 1 -8.49 19.59 3.28
CA MET A 1 -8.33 18.13 3.16
C MET A 1 -9.46 17.49 3.97
N LYS A 2 -10.29 16.66 3.33
CA LYS A 2 -11.48 16.08 3.97
C LYS A 2 -11.02 15.02 4.98
N ASN A 3 -11.43 15.16 6.25
CA ASN A 3 -11.29 14.16 7.30
C ASN A 3 -12.17 12.94 7.01
N THR A 4 -11.96 12.27 5.88
CA THR A 4 -12.60 10.99 5.60
C THR A 4 -11.96 9.99 6.56
N PRO A 5 -12.72 9.43 7.51
CA PRO A 5 -12.14 8.45 8.43
C PRO A 5 -11.61 7.26 7.64
N LEU A 6 -10.41 6.77 7.96
CA LEU A 6 -9.78 5.67 7.20
C LEU A 6 -10.70 4.43 7.10
N HIS A 7 -11.49 4.18 8.16
CA HIS A 7 -12.48 3.10 8.22
C HIS A 7 -13.70 3.27 7.30
N SER A 8 -13.87 4.45 6.69
CA SER A 8 -14.93 4.71 5.72
C SER A 8 -14.49 4.49 4.26
N ILE A 9 -13.21 4.16 4.04
CA ILE A 9 -12.70 3.73 2.75
C ILE A 9 -13.03 2.23 2.61
N ASN A 10 -14.03 1.91 1.80
CA ASN A 10 -14.36 0.53 1.47
C ASN A 10 -13.30 -0.02 0.49
N MET A 11 -12.30 -0.72 1.02
CA MET A 11 -11.25 -1.39 0.24
C MET A 11 -11.72 -2.81 -0.13
N ASP A 12 -12.76 -2.91 -0.95
CA ASP A 12 -13.20 -4.19 -1.49
C ASP A 12 -12.40 -4.52 -2.76
N PHE A 13 -11.42 -5.41 -2.63
CA PHE A 13 -10.58 -5.92 -3.72
C PHE A 13 -10.98 -7.33 -4.17
N SER A 14 -12.15 -7.83 -3.77
CA SER A 14 -12.60 -9.19 -4.08
C SER A 14 -12.69 -9.52 -5.57
N HIS A 15 -12.72 -8.50 -6.43
CA HIS A 15 -12.78 -8.63 -7.88
C HIS A 15 -11.41 -8.59 -8.57
N SER A 16 -10.31 -8.31 -7.85
CA SER A 16 -8.95 -8.26 -8.41
C SER A 16 -8.00 -9.05 -7.53
N SER A 17 -7.53 -10.17 -8.06
CA SER A 17 -6.53 -11.01 -7.39
C SER A 17 -5.23 -10.27 -7.14
N GLU A 18 -4.79 -9.39 -8.03
CA GLU A 18 -3.60 -8.55 -7.79
C GLU A 18 -3.82 -7.55 -6.65
N ALA A 19 -4.97 -6.87 -6.62
CA ALA A 19 -5.25 -5.90 -5.58
C ALA A 19 -5.43 -6.55 -4.19
N GLN A 20 -6.00 -7.75 -4.14
CA GLN A 20 -6.08 -8.55 -2.92
C GLN A 20 -4.68 -8.99 -2.43
N ALA A 21 -3.81 -9.42 -3.33
CA ALA A 21 -2.43 -9.78 -2.99
C ALA A 21 -1.63 -8.58 -2.44
N LEU A 22 -1.83 -7.40 -3.02
CA LEU A 22 -1.26 -6.14 -2.52
C LEU A 22 -1.78 -5.79 -1.12
N LEU A 23 -3.10 -5.90 -0.90
CA LEU A 23 -3.69 -5.66 0.41
C LEU A 23 -3.14 -6.61 1.48
N ASP A 24 -2.95 -7.89 1.14
CA ASP A 24 -2.40 -8.89 2.07
C ASP A 24 -0.94 -8.59 2.44
N ILE A 25 -0.12 -8.16 1.46
CA ILE A 25 1.27 -7.75 1.70
C ILE A 25 1.33 -6.52 2.59
N VAL A 26 0.49 -5.51 2.34
CA VAL A 26 0.44 -4.30 3.16
C VAL A 26 -0.05 -4.63 4.57
N SER A 27 -1.10 -5.43 4.70
CA SER A 27 -1.69 -5.81 5.99
C SER A 27 -0.72 -6.63 6.85
N ALA A 28 0.06 -7.53 6.25
CA ALA A 28 1.11 -8.29 6.94
C ALA A 28 2.27 -7.40 7.43
N ARG A 29 2.43 -6.21 6.85
CA ARG A 29 3.47 -5.23 7.19
C ARG A 29 3.01 -4.20 8.22
N ILE A 30 1.71 -3.98 8.39
CA ILE A 30 1.16 -3.11 9.44
C ILE A 30 1.17 -3.87 10.78
N CYS A 31 2.32 -3.84 11.45
CA CYS A 31 2.46 -4.24 12.85
C CYS A 31 2.71 -2.97 13.69
N PRO A 32 2.10 -2.81 14.88
CA PRO A 32 2.41 -1.68 15.76
C PRO A 32 3.85 -1.82 16.26
N LYS A 33 4.78 -1.23 15.53
CA LYS A 33 6.19 -1.15 15.88
C LYS A 33 6.50 0.20 16.54
N PRO A 34 7.43 0.26 17.50
CA PRO A 34 8.17 1.50 17.75
C PRO A 34 8.80 1.94 16.41
N GLU A 35 8.74 3.24 16.07
CA GLU A 35 9.25 3.76 14.79
C GLU A 35 8.45 3.27 13.54
N ALA A 36 7.14 3.08 13.69
CA ALA A 36 6.26 2.74 12.57
C ALA A 36 6.40 3.69 11.37
N GLU A 37 6.69 4.97 11.61
CA GLU A 37 6.88 5.99 10.58
C GLU A 37 8.09 5.68 9.68
N ASP A 38 9.26 5.40 10.24
CA ASP A 38 10.46 5.04 9.46
C ASP A 38 10.28 3.73 8.69
N TYR A 39 9.57 2.77 9.28
CA TYR A 39 9.26 1.52 8.59
C TYR A 39 8.30 1.75 7.41
N LEU A 40 7.24 2.53 7.62
CA LEU A 40 6.25 2.84 6.59
C LEU A 40 6.85 3.68 5.46
N ASN A 41 7.72 4.65 5.77
CA ASN A 41 8.46 5.44 4.77
C ASN A 41 9.29 4.55 3.84
N LYS A 42 9.97 3.53 4.39
CA LYS A 42 10.72 2.56 3.57
C LYS A 42 9.82 1.68 2.70
N VAL A 43 8.64 1.33 3.19
CA VAL A 43 7.67 0.56 2.41
C VAL A 43 7.10 1.42 1.27
N GLU A 44 6.81 2.69 1.53
CA GLU A 44 6.35 3.66 0.53
C GLU A 44 7.40 3.87 -0.57
N GLU A 45 8.67 4.03 -0.21
CA GLU A 45 9.79 4.16 -1.15
C GLU A 45 9.88 2.93 -2.07
N GLN A 46 9.85 1.72 -1.50
CA GLN A 46 9.87 0.46 -2.27
C GLN A 46 8.68 0.32 -3.23
N LEU A 47 7.49 0.73 -2.80
CA LEU A 47 6.29 0.66 -3.65
C LEU A 47 6.37 1.68 -4.79
N THR A 48 6.90 2.88 -4.52
CA THR A 48 7.09 3.93 -5.52
C THR A 48 8.06 3.50 -6.60
N GLU A 49 9.23 2.96 -6.22
CA GLU A 49 10.23 2.43 -7.17
C GLU A 49 9.64 1.30 -8.04
N ALA A 50 8.87 0.40 -7.44
CA ALA A 50 8.23 -0.69 -8.17
C ALA A 50 7.19 -0.19 -9.18
N ILE A 51 6.41 0.84 -8.82
CA ILE A 51 5.44 1.47 -9.73
C ILE A 51 6.16 2.15 -10.89
N GLU A 52 7.21 2.94 -10.61
CA GLU A 52 8.00 3.62 -11.64
C GLU A 52 8.63 2.62 -12.63
N LEU A 53 9.16 1.51 -12.12
CA LEU A 53 9.70 0.45 -12.96
C LEU A 53 8.63 -0.14 -13.89
N ILE A 54 7.46 -0.48 -13.36
CA ILE A 54 6.35 -1.02 -14.16
C ILE A 54 5.92 -0.02 -15.23
N GLN A 55 5.77 1.26 -14.87
CA GLN A 55 5.40 2.31 -15.81
C GLN A 55 6.43 2.48 -16.94
N SER A 56 7.72 2.40 -16.62
CA SER A 56 8.80 2.48 -17.62
C SER A 56 8.82 1.32 -18.63
N MET A 57 8.15 0.21 -18.32
CA MET A 57 8.04 -0.96 -19.20
C MET A 57 6.80 -0.89 -20.10
N GLU A 58 5.84 -0.03 -19.78
CA GLU A 58 4.61 0.17 -20.57
C GLU A 58 4.77 1.25 -21.66
N GLU A 59 5.86 2.04 -21.61
CA GLU A 59 6.32 2.97 -22.65
C GLU A 59 7.22 2.29 -23.70
#